data_AF-A0A662PHS2-F1
#
_entry.id   AF-A0A662PHS2-F1
#
_cell.length_a   1.000
_cell.length_b   1.000
_cell.length_c   1.000
_cell.angle_alpha   90.00
_cell.angle_beta   90.00
_cell.angle_gamma   90.00
#
_symmetry.space_group_name_H-M   'P 1'
#
loop_
_entity.id
_entity.type
_entity.pdbx_description
1 polymer ?
#
loop_
_entity_poly.entity_id
_entity_poly.type
_entity_poly.pdbx_seq_one_letter_code
_entity_poly.pdbx_strand_id
1 'polypeptide(L)'
;MNRREFLKMLPLVILFPFSISGKSRERRKRLRRPPGGHGLEELCIKCGRCIDSCPYNALEPYREFWDLKNFGTPHLVRKCYFPICGHACAKACPTGAIRRI
;
A
#
# COMPACT_ATOMS: atom_id res chain seq x y z
N MET A 1 -2.27 23.05 -39.89
CA MET A 1 -1.28 22.44 -38.97
C MET A 1 -0.22 21.74 -39.81
N ASN A 2 1.05 22.17 -39.76
CA ASN A 2 2.08 21.76 -40.71
C ASN A 2 2.81 20.49 -40.26
N ARG A 3 3.06 19.56 -41.19
CA ARG A 3 3.83 18.31 -40.98
C ARG A 3 5.19 18.51 -40.28
N ARG A 4 5.80 19.68 -40.46
CA ARG A 4 7.09 20.07 -39.88
C ARG A 4 7.01 20.44 -38.40
N GLU A 5 5.85 20.93 -37.93
CA GLU A 5 5.63 21.25 -36.52
C GLU A 5 5.33 19.99 -35.70
N PHE A 6 4.66 19.00 -36.30
CA PHE A 6 4.38 17.71 -35.65
C PHE A 6 5.67 16.91 -35.35
N LEU A 7 6.66 16.92 -36.26
CA LEU A 7 7.94 16.25 -36.07
C LEU A 7 8.79 16.85 -34.94
N LYS A 8 8.61 18.14 -34.63
CA LYS A 8 9.31 18.81 -33.52
C LYS A 8 8.77 18.41 -32.13
N MET A 9 7.51 17.97 -32.05
CA MET A 9 6.86 17.58 -30.80
C MET A 9 7.03 16.09 -30.46
N LEU A 10 7.46 15.27 -31.44
CA LEU A 10 7.68 13.83 -31.29
C LEU A 10 8.68 13.41 -30.18
N PRO A 11 9.85 14.07 -30.00
CA PRO A 11 10.81 13.68 -28.98
C PRO A 11 10.32 13.95 -27.54
N LEU A 12 9.38 14.87 -27.34
CA LEU A 12 8.80 15.17 -26.02
C LEU A 12 7.87 14.07 -25.52
N VAL A 13 7.15 13.40 -26.42
CA VAL A 13 6.21 12.32 -26.07
C VAL A 13 6.94 11.03 -25.68
N ILE A 14 8.11 10.78 -26.27
CA ILE A 14 8.89 9.54 -26.08
C ILE A 14 9.76 9.59 -24.81
N LEU A 15 10.27 10.77 -24.43
CA LEU A 15 11.13 10.92 -23.24
C LEU A 15 10.34 11.08 -21.93
N PHE A 16 9.08 11.51 -21.98
CA PHE A 16 8.26 11.75 -20.78
C PHE A 16 7.92 10.50 -19.94
N PRO A 17 7.57 9.32 -20.52
CA PRO A 17 7.16 8.18 -19.72
C PRO A 17 8.34 7.46 -19.02
N PHE A 18 9.58 7.64 -19.48
CA PHE A 18 10.74 6.94 -18.91
C PHE A 18 11.10 7.44 -17.50
N SER A 19 10.90 8.73 -17.21
CA SER A 19 11.22 9.34 -15.92
C SER A 19 10.22 8.98 -14.80
N ILE A 20 8.98 8.60 -15.16
CA ILE A 20 7.91 8.29 -14.20
C ILE A 20 8.06 6.87 -13.63
N SER A 21 8.66 5.94 -14.38
CA SER A 21 8.75 4.52 -14.00
C SER A 21 9.57 4.28 -12.72
N GLY A 22 10.70 4.97 -12.55
CA GLY A 22 11.60 4.78 -11.40
C GLY A 22 11.01 5.19 -10.04
N LYS A 23 10.24 6.29 -10.00
CA LYS A 23 9.68 6.85 -8.76
C LYS A 23 8.65 5.95 -8.07
N SER A 24 7.98 5.09 -8.86
CA SER A 24 6.95 4.17 -8.37
C SER A 24 7.51 3.01 -7.53
N ARG A 25 8.73 2.56 -7.86
CA ARG A 25 9.36 1.39 -7.23
C ARG A 25 9.96 1.71 -5.85
N GLU A 26 10.51 2.92 -5.68
CA GLU A 26 11.09 3.39 -4.42
C GLU A 26 10.02 3.57 -3.32
N ARG A 27 8.81 4.04 -3.67
CA ARG A 27 7.73 4.27 -2.69
C ARG A 27 7.15 2.99 -2.09
N ARG A 28 7.08 1.90 -2.86
CA ARG A 28 6.65 0.58 -2.36
C ARG A 28 7.52 0.07 -1.20
N LYS A 29 8.83 0.41 -1.19
CA LYS A 29 9.74 0.02 -0.09
C LYS A 29 9.36 0.63 1.27
N ARG A 30 8.50 1.65 1.32
CA ARG A 30 8.08 2.30 2.59
C ARG A 30 6.80 1.72 3.19
N LEU A 31 6.10 0.82 2.50
CA LEU A 31 4.87 0.23 3.01
C LEU A 31 5.17 -0.81 4.09
N ARG A 32 5.24 -0.36 5.35
CA ARG A 32 5.46 -1.23 6.51
C ARG A 32 4.19 -2.03 6.79
N ARG A 33 4.22 -3.34 6.59
CA ARG A 33 3.07 -4.23 6.83
C ARG A 33 2.95 -4.62 8.31
N PRO A 34 1.74 -4.89 8.82
CA PRO A 34 1.58 -5.50 10.13
C PRO A 34 2.31 -6.85 10.20
N PRO A 35 2.89 -7.21 11.36
CA PRO A 35 3.42 -8.56 11.56
C PRO A 35 2.31 -9.60 11.42
N GLY A 36 2.62 -10.73 10.80
CA GLY A 36 1.64 -11.76 10.43
C GLY A 36 0.76 -11.42 9.22
N GLY A 37 0.86 -10.19 8.68
CA GLY A 37 0.22 -9.78 7.44
C GLY A 37 0.87 -10.45 6.23
N HIS A 38 0.10 -11.20 5.45
CA HIS A 38 0.56 -11.86 4.22
C HIS A 38 -0.53 -11.79 3.16
N GLY A 39 -0.13 -11.66 1.89
CA GLY A 39 -1.07 -11.60 0.77
C GLY A 39 -2.17 -10.55 0.94
N LEU A 40 -1.89 -9.42 1.59
CA LEU A 40 -2.90 -8.40 1.92
C LEU A 40 -3.56 -7.82 0.67
N GLU A 41 -2.86 -7.80 -0.45
CA GLU A 41 -3.34 -7.37 -1.75
C GLU A 41 -4.47 -8.27 -2.29
N GLU A 42 -4.50 -9.54 -1.88
CA GLU A 42 -5.40 -10.57 -2.40
C GLU A 42 -6.43 -11.01 -1.36
N LEU A 43 -6.00 -11.19 -0.11
CA LEU A 43 -6.80 -11.73 0.98
C LEU A 43 -7.54 -10.65 1.78
N CYS A 44 -7.11 -9.38 1.73
CA CYS A 44 -7.74 -8.33 2.51
C CYS A 44 -9.01 -7.81 1.81
N ILE A 45 -10.16 -8.03 2.44
CA ILE A 45 -11.45 -7.43 2.02
C ILE A 45 -11.62 -5.97 2.47
N LYS A 46 -10.55 -5.34 2.98
CA LYS A 46 -10.51 -3.91 3.35
C LYS A 46 -11.59 -3.48 4.36
N CYS A 47 -11.97 -4.39 5.26
CA CYS A 47 -13.07 -4.19 6.23
C CYS A 47 -12.75 -3.30 7.44
N GLY A 48 -11.51 -2.84 7.62
CA GLY A 48 -11.14 -1.95 8.73
C GLY A 48 -10.98 -2.59 10.12
N ARG A 49 -11.56 -3.77 10.39
CA ARG A 49 -11.56 -4.39 11.74
C ARG A 49 -10.19 -4.51 12.43
N CYS A 50 -9.13 -4.76 11.65
CA CYS A 50 -7.76 -4.84 12.19
C CYS A 50 -7.22 -3.48 12.68
N ILE A 51 -7.68 -2.37 12.09
CA ILE A 51 -7.36 -1.01 12.47
C ILE A 51 -8.12 -0.67 13.77
N ASP A 52 -9.43 -0.90 13.78
CA ASP A 52 -10.30 -0.59 14.93
C ASP A 52 -9.92 -1.38 16.19
N SER A 53 -9.52 -2.65 16.02
CA SER A 53 -9.10 -3.51 17.13
C SER A 53 -7.70 -3.21 17.66
N CYS A 54 -6.93 -2.28 17.05
CA CYS A 54 -5.57 -2.01 17.48
C CYS A 54 -5.55 -1.06 18.69
N PRO A 55 -5.19 -1.52 19.90
CA PRO A 55 -5.26 -0.67 21.11
C PRO A 55 -4.23 0.47 21.11
N TYR A 56 -3.17 0.34 20.30
CA TYR A 56 -2.12 1.36 20.15
C TYR A 56 -2.31 2.21 18.89
N ASN A 57 -3.48 2.07 18.24
CA ASN A 57 -3.84 2.66 16.97
C ASN A 57 -2.86 2.38 15.82
N ALA A 58 -1.85 1.51 15.99
CA ALA A 58 -0.63 1.43 15.17
C ALA A 58 -0.82 1.21 13.66
N LEU A 59 -2.04 0.89 13.24
CA LEU A 59 -2.43 0.61 11.87
C LEU A 59 -3.30 1.72 11.31
N GLU A 60 -3.07 2.07 10.05
CA GLU A 60 -3.94 2.96 9.28
C GLU A 60 -4.21 2.36 7.89
N PRO A 61 -5.32 2.72 7.22
CA PRO A 61 -5.55 2.30 5.85
C PRO A 61 -4.56 3.00 4.92
N TYR A 62 -3.97 2.25 4.00
CA TYR A 62 -3.09 2.82 2.99
C TYR A 62 -3.88 3.63 1.95
N ARG A 63 -3.51 4.89 1.72
CA ARG A 63 -4.31 5.87 0.94
C ARG A 63 -3.61 6.40 -0.32
N GLU A 64 -2.56 5.75 -0.79
CA GLU A 64 -1.88 6.16 -2.02
C GLU A 64 -2.68 5.71 -3.25
N PHE A 65 -3.28 6.65 -3.97
CA PHE A 65 -4.13 6.38 -5.13
C PHE A 65 -3.41 5.70 -6.30
N TRP A 66 -2.08 5.87 -6.39
CA TRP A 66 -1.24 5.29 -7.45
C TRP A 66 -1.03 3.78 -7.29
N ASP A 67 -1.34 3.22 -6.12
CA ASP A 67 -1.15 1.80 -5.80
C ASP A 67 -2.48 1.17 -5.36
N LEU A 68 -3.35 0.96 -6.36
CA LEU A 68 -4.70 0.42 -6.20
C LEU A 68 -4.72 -0.97 -5.53
N LYS A 69 -3.65 -1.77 -5.71
CA LYS A 69 -3.56 -3.10 -5.07
C LYS A 69 -3.52 -2.98 -3.54
N ASN A 70 -2.72 -2.03 -3.06
CA ASN A 70 -2.55 -1.80 -1.62
C ASN A 70 -3.56 -0.83 -1.03
N PHE A 71 -4.28 -0.07 -1.84
CA PHE A 71 -5.25 0.90 -1.36
C PHE A 71 -6.24 0.27 -0.37
N GLY A 72 -6.43 0.90 0.79
CA GLY A 72 -7.28 0.42 1.88
C GLY A 72 -6.73 -0.77 2.68
N THR A 73 -5.59 -1.35 2.32
CA THR A 73 -4.93 -2.37 3.15
C THR A 73 -4.31 -1.72 4.40
N PRO A 74 -4.25 -2.43 5.53
CA PRO A 74 -3.63 -1.92 6.74
C PRO A 74 -2.11 -1.81 6.61
N HIS A 75 -1.54 -0.70 7.10
CA HIS A 75 -0.10 -0.51 7.20
C HIS A 75 0.29 0.16 8.51
N LEU A 76 1.53 -0.05 8.94
CA LEU A 76 2.10 0.50 10.15
C LEU A 76 2.57 1.94 9.95
N VAL A 77 1.94 2.84 10.70
CA VAL A 77 2.31 4.26 10.76
C VAL A 77 3.19 4.61 11.95
N ARG A 78 3.14 3.79 13.00
CA ARG A 78 3.96 3.94 14.22
C ARG A 78 4.45 2.58 14.71
N LYS A 79 5.30 2.61 15.74
CA LYS A 79 5.88 1.39 16.32
C LYS A 79 4.77 0.52 16.91
N CYS A 80 4.80 -0.76 16.57
CA CYS A 80 3.83 -1.74 17.04
C CYS A 80 4.50 -2.69 18.03
N TYR A 81 3.80 -2.98 19.12
CA TYR A 81 4.26 -3.88 20.19
C TYR A 81 3.34 -5.11 20.23
N PHE A 82 3.41 -5.91 19.17
CA PHE A 82 2.49 -7.01 18.88
C PHE A 82 2.38 -8.10 19.98
N PRO A 83 3.48 -8.52 20.63
CA PRO A 83 3.41 -9.49 21.72
C PRO A 83 2.60 -8.98 22.92
N ILE A 84 2.62 -7.67 23.15
CA ILE A 84 1.97 -7.02 24.29
C ILE A 84 0.46 -6.82 24.05
N CYS A 85 0.03 -6.51 22.82
CA CYS A 85 -1.40 -6.33 22.50
C CYS A 85 -2.16 -7.64 22.27
N GLY A 86 -1.55 -8.81 22.46
CA GLY A 86 -2.22 -10.10 22.33
C GLY A 86 -2.68 -10.46 20.91
N HIS A 87 -2.15 -9.77 19.88
CA HIS A 87 -2.47 -9.98 18.46
C HIS A 87 -3.94 -9.70 18.13
N ALA A 88 -4.53 -8.64 18.71
CA ALA A 88 -5.94 -8.29 18.52
C ALA A 88 -6.37 -8.17 17.05
N CYS A 89 -5.53 -7.55 16.21
CA CYS A 89 -5.81 -7.41 14.78
C CYS A 89 -5.81 -8.75 14.01
N ALA A 90 -5.03 -9.75 14.45
CA ALA A 90 -5.08 -11.09 13.87
C ALA A 90 -6.39 -11.80 14.24
N LYS A 91 -6.84 -11.67 15.50
CA LYS A 91 -8.13 -12.22 15.95
C LYS A 91 -9.33 -11.57 15.25
N ALA A 92 -9.24 -10.28 14.96
CA ALA A 92 -10.29 -9.52 14.30
C ALA A 92 -10.36 -9.74 12.78
N CYS A 93 -9.34 -10.34 12.17
CA CYS A 93 -9.25 -10.51 10.72
C CYS A 93 -10.13 -11.68 10.25
N PRO A 94 -11.22 -11.43 9.50
CA PRO A 94 -12.13 -12.50 9.10
C PRO A 94 -11.60 -13.38 7.96
N THR A 95 -10.70 -12.85 7.14
CA THR A 95 -10.14 -13.57 5.98
C THR A 95 -8.82 -14.26 6.29
N GLY A 96 -8.28 -14.06 7.50
CA GLY A 96 -6.97 -14.57 7.86
C GLY A 96 -5.80 -13.88 7.14
N ALA A 97 -6.01 -12.73 6.50
CA ALA A 97 -4.92 -11.93 5.89
C ALA A 97 -3.87 -11.46 6.91
N ILE A 98 -4.24 -11.38 8.19
CA ILE A 98 -3.34 -11.16 9.33
C ILE A 98 -3.44 -12.39 10.23
N ARG A 99 -2.34 -13.14 10.37
CA ARG A 99 -2.26 -14.32 11.25
C ARG A 99 -1.55 -13.98 12.56
N ARG A 100 -1.84 -14.78 13.59
CA ARG A 100 -1.04 -14.81 14.82
C ARG A 100 0.25 -15.56 14.51
N ILE A 101 1.39 -14.99 14.92
CA ILE A 101 2.74 -15.54 14.76
C ILE A 101 3.45 -15.57 16.11
#